data_AF-A0A2E2UW48-F1
#
_entry.id   AF-A0A2E2UW48-F1
#
_cell.length_a   1.000
_cell.length_b   1.000
_cell.length_c   1.000
_cell.angle_alpha   90.00
_cell.angle_beta   90.00
_cell.angle_gamma   90.00
#
_symmetry.space_group_name_H-M   'P 1'
#
loop_
_entity.id
_entity.type
_entity.pdbx_description
1 polymer ?
#
loop_
_entity_poly.entity_id
_entity_poly.type
_entity_poly.pdbx_seq_one_letter_code
_entity_poly.pdbx_strand_id
1 'polypeptide(L)'
;MKKSILILGTLLIALSTSAFAQKHKPHHYNNNHHVSNHHGFFGGILTGILFSELLKSNTYSYREMYFEYKAYKNTWKLKKDFAKNGLMLYGYDKVTAKFENPSGGRDFVVHVNSRGEWELNCPRKLAKVFKNKVRRNL
;
A
#
# COMPACT_ATOMS: atom_id res chain seq x y z
N MET A 1 32.29 18.20 -28.47
CA MET A 1 30.96 18.04 -29.12
C MET A 1 30.60 16.58 -29.46
N LYS A 2 31.08 15.57 -28.70
CA LYS A 2 30.81 14.13 -28.99
C LYS A 2 29.75 13.50 -28.07
N LYS A 3 29.40 14.14 -26.95
CA LYS A 3 28.44 13.62 -25.95
C LYS A 3 26.97 13.90 -26.33
N SER A 4 26.71 14.95 -27.10
CA SER A 4 25.37 15.32 -27.58
C SER A 4 24.83 14.37 -28.65
N ILE A 5 25.71 13.75 -29.44
CA ILE A 5 25.32 12.80 -30.51
C ILE A 5 24.79 11.49 -29.91
N LEU A 6 25.38 11.03 -28.79
CA LEU A 6 24.91 9.83 -28.09
C LEU A 6 23.51 10.03 -27.50
N ILE A 7 23.22 11.23 -26.96
CA ILE A 7 21.90 11.56 -26.40
C ILE A 7 20.84 11.65 -27.51
N LEU A 8 21.21 12.22 -28.67
CA LEU A 8 20.32 12.32 -29.83
C LEU A 8 19.97 10.93 -30.40
N GLY A 9 20.94 10.01 -30.44
CA GLY A 9 20.73 8.63 -30.90
C GLY A 9 19.75 7.86 -30.01
N THR A 10 19.85 8.02 -28.68
CA THR A 10 18.90 7.37 -27.75
C THR A 10 17.49 7.95 -27.84
N LEU A 11 17.35 9.25 -28.16
CA LEU A 11 16.04 9.89 -28.31
C LEU A 11 15.32 9.45 -29.60
N LEU A 12 16.07 9.27 -30.69
CA LEU A 12 15.55 8.85 -32.00
C LEU A 12 14.99 7.42 -32.00
N ILE A 13 15.57 6.51 -31.20
CA ILE A 13 15.10 5.12 -31.09
C ILE A 13 13.79 5.03 -30.27
N ALA A 14 13.58 5.93 -29.31
CA ALA A 14 12.37 5.95 -28.48
C ALA A 14 11.13 6.48 -29.22
N LEU A 15 11.30 7.29 -30.27
CA LEU A 15 10.21 7.92 -31.00
C LEU A 15 9.69 7.10 -32.20
N SER A 16 10.37 6.02 -32.60
CA SER A 16 9.99 5.23 -33.78
C SER A 16 8.93 4.14 -33.51
N THR A 17 8.40 3.99 -32.29
CA THR A 17 7.46 2.91 -31.95
C THR A 17 5.98 3.31 -31.93
N SER A 18 5.61 4.49 -32.42
CA SER A 18 4.20 4.91 -32.49
C SER A 18 3.74 5.13 -33.92
N ALA A 19 3.56 4.04 -34.66
CA ALA A 19 2.69 4.03 -35.83
C ALA A 19 2.02 2.66 -35.90
N PHE A 20 0.72 2.57 -35.59
CA PHE A 20 -0.30 1.97 -36.44
C PHE A 20 -1.70 2.03 -35.76
N ALA A 21 -2.52 2.91 -36.31
CA ALA A 21 -3.98 2.87 -36.54
C ALA A 21 -4.94 2.37 -35.43
N GLN A 22 -5.63 3.34 -34.81
CA GLN A 22 -7.01 3.14 -34.35
C GLN A 22 -7.93 2.99 -35.57
N LYS A 23 -8.65 1.87 -35.66
CA LYS A 23 -9.87 1.75 -36.49
C LYS A 23 -11.02 1.28 -35.59
N HIS A 24 -12.17 1.93 -35.79
CA HIS A 24 -13.36 1.92 -34.95
C HIS A 24 -13.93 0.53 -34.63
N LYS A 25 -14.45 0.38 -33.39
CA LYS A 25 -15.33 -0.73 -32.97
C LYS A 25 -16.72 -0.56 -33.62
N PRO A 26 -17.47 -1.67 -33.79
CA PRO A 26 -18.64 -1.82 -32.92
C PRO A 26 -18.59 -3.12 -32.11
N HIS A 27 -19.36 -3.09 -31.01
CA HIS A 27 -19.55 -4.15 -30.02
C HIS A 27 -19.79 -5.54 -30.62
N HIS A 28 -19.19 -6.58 -30.03
CA HIS A 28 -19.91 -7.76 -29.52
C HIS A 28 -19.00 -8.80 -28.81
N TYR A 29 -19.56 -9.36 -27.73
CA TYR A 29 -19.35 -10.69 -27.12
C TYR A 29 -18.06 -11.08 -26.34
N ASN A 30 -18.23 -11.02 -25.02
CA ASN A 30 -17.91 -11.97 -23.93
C ASN A 30 -17.06 -13.24 -24.22
N ASN A 31 -15.92 -13.31 -23.50
CA ASN A 31 -15.20 -14.45 -22.90
C ASN A 31 -15.26 -15.85 -23.54
N ASN A 32 -14.11 -16.37 -24.00
CA ASN A 32 -13.22 -17.16 -23.14
C ASN A 32 -11.95 -17.60 -23.88
N HIS A 33 -10.88 -17.68 -23.10
CA HIS A 33 -9.52 -18.13 -23.41
C HIS A 33 -9.36 -19.13 -24.57
N HIS A 34 -8.54 -18.76 -25.56
CA HIS A 34 -7.30 -19.46 -25.90
C HIS A 34 -6.63 -18.69 -27.05
N VAL A 35 -5.54 -17.99 -26.77
CA VAL A 35 -4.64 -17.50 -27.82
C VAL A 35 -3.21 -17.86 -27.42
N SER A 36 -2.72 -18.92 -28.05
CA SER A 36 -1.31 -19.16 -28.26
C SER A 36 -0.67 -17.90 -28.82
N ASN A 37 0.35 -17.35 -28.16
CA ASN A 37 1.22 -16.36 -28.79
C ASN A 37 2.67 -16.56 -28.35
N HIS A 38 3.43 -17.09 -29.32
CA HIS A 38 4.85 -16.98 -29.53
C HIS A 38 5.37 -15.58 -29.15
N HIS A 39 6.19 -15.44 -28.10
CA HIS A 39 7.00 -14.24 -27.89
C HIS A 39 8.31 -14.60 -27.17
N GLY A 40 9.42 -14.02 -27.65
CA GLY A 40 10.81 -14.34 -27.32
C GLY A 40 11.13 -14.53 -25.83
N PHE A 41 11.71 -15.70 -25.53
CA PHE A 41 11.89 -16.28 -24.21
C PHE A 41 12.99 -15.65 -23.33
N PHE A 42 13.74 -14.65 -23.78
CA PHE A 42 14.86 -14.09 -22.99
C PHE A 42 14.79 -12.59 -22.69
N GLY A 43 13.95 -11.83 -23.39
CA GLY A 43 13.81 -10.38 -23.15
C GLY A 43 12.81 -10.05 -22.02
N GLY A 44 11.72 -10.81 -21.88
CA GLY A 44 10.66 -10.54 -20.90
C GLY A 44 10.92 -11.11 -19.50
N ILE A 45 11.77 -12.14 -19.39
CA ILE A 45 12.11 -12.75 -18.10
C ILE A 45 12.99 -11.81 -17.26
N LEU A 46 13.97 -11.16 -17.89
CA LEU A 46 14.88 -10.23 -17.18
C LEU A 46 14.16 -8.96 -16.71
N THR A 47 13.33 -8.33 -17.55
CA THR A 47 12.54 -7.15 -17.12
C THR A 47 11.44 -7.54 -16.13
N GLY A 48 10.80 -8.70 -16.31
CA GLY A 48 9.77 -9.20 -15.39
C GLY A 48 10.33 -9.55 -14.01
N ILE A 49 11.49 -10.21 -13.92
CA ILE A 49 12.14 -10.54 -12.64
C ILE A 49 12.72 -9.29 -11.98
N LEU A 50 13.39 -8.39 -12.71
CA LEU A 50 13.91 -7.15 -12.12
C LEU A 50 12.80 -6.21 -11.64
N PHE A 51 11.71 -6.00 -12.41
CA PHE A 51 10.60 -5.18 -11.93
C PHE A 51 9.82 -5.87 -10.81
N SER A 52 9.64 -7.18 -10.85
CA SER A 52 8.93 -7.88 -9.78
C SER A 52 9.78 -8.02 -8.52
N GLU A 53 11.11 -8.09 -8.57
CA GLU A 53 11.98 -7.99 -7.39
C GLU A 53 12.07 -6.56 -6.84
N LEU A 54 12.15 -5.54 -7.71
CA LEU A 54 12.12 -4.13 -7.28
C LEU A 54 10.79 -3.75 -6.63
N LEU A 55 9.67 -4.29 -7.13
CA LEU A 55 8.32 -4.04 -6.61
C LEU A 55 7.89 -5.03 -5.50
N LYS A 56 8.50 -6.22 -5.40
CA LYS A 56 8.23 -7.16 -4.28
C LYS A 56 8.88 -6.73 -2.97
N SER A 57 9.96 -5.96 -3.00
CA SER A 57 10.79 -5.77 -1.79
C SER A 57 10.22 -4.80 -0.76
N ASN A 58 9.21 -3.97 -1.06
CA ASN A 58 8.73 -2.95 -0.13
C ASN A 58 7.20 -2.75 -0.16
N THR A 59 6.43 -3.84 -0.21
CA THR A 59 4.99 -3.75 0.11
C THR A 59 4.84 -3.63 1.62
N TYR A 60 4.79 -2.40 2.15
CA TYR A 60 4.53 -2.18 3.57
C TYR A 60 3.03 -2.35 3.84
N SER A 61 2.69 -3.26 4.76
CA SER A 61 1.33 -3.38 5.27
C SER A 61 1.14 -2.37 6.40
N TYR A 62 0.25 -1.41 6.20
CA TYR A 62 -0.19 -0.48 7.23
C TYR A 62 -1.60 -0.85 7.71
N ARG A 63 -1.81 -0.81 9.03
CA ARG A 63 -3.09 -1.16 9.64
C ARG A 63 -3.65 -0.02 10.47
N GLU A 64 -4.89 0.36 10.22
CA GLU A 64 -5.63 1.34 11.01
C GLU A 64 -6.74 0.66 11.80
N MET A 65 -6.75 0.86 13.11
CA MET A 65 -7.80 0.37 13.99
C MET A 65 -8.54 1.53 14.64
N TYR A 66 -9.85 1.43 14.74
CA TYR A 66 -10.67 2.36 15.51
C TYR A 66 -11.46 1.62 16.57
N PHE A 67 -11.25 2.03 17.82
CA PHE A 67 -11.87 1.48 19.00
C PHE A 67 -12.88 2.47 19.57
N GLU A 68 -14.15 2.08 19.56
CA GLU A 68 -15.26 2.85 20.13
C GLU A 68 -15.41 2.54 21.62
N TYR A 69 -15.69 3.56 22.42
CA TYR A 69 -15.92 3.41 23.84
C TYR A 69 -17.37 3.00 24.13
N LYS A 70 -17.54 1.93 24.89
CA LYS A 70 -18.86 1.46 25.34
C LYS A 70 -19.05 1.83 26.81
N ALA A 71 -19.78 2.93 27.05
CA ALA A 71 -20.01 3.47 28.39
C ALA A 71 -20.58 2.44 29.38
N TYR A 72 -21.61 1.69 28.97
CA TYR A 72 -22.26 0.69 29.81
C TYR A 72 -21.35 -0.49 30.22
N LYS A 73 -20.26 -0.75 29.49
CA LYS A 73 -19.26 -1.79 29.81
C LYS A 73 -17.93 -1.21 30.29
N ASN A 74 -17.79 0.11 30.35
CA ASN A 74 -16.54 0.81 30.65
C ASN A 74 -15.33 0.23 29.87
N THR A 75 -15.50 -0.05 28.57
CA THR A 75 -14.45 -0.67 27.75
C THR A 75 -14.51 -0.18 26.31
N TRP A 76 -13.34 -0.18 25.68
CA TRP A 76 -13.20 0.01 24.24
C TRP A 76 -13.42 -1.30 23.46
N LYS A 77 -14.16 -1.22 22.35
CA LYS A 77 -14.39 -2.32 21.42
C LYS A 77 -13.94 -1.91 20.02
N LEU A 78 -13.26 -2.81 19.32
CA LEU A 78 -12.88 -2.60 17.92
C LEU A 78 -14.15 -2.41 17.08
N LYS A 79 -14.25 -1.28 16.39
CA LYS A 79 -15.38 -0.91 15.52
C LYS A 79 -14.97 -0.94 14.05
N LYS A 80 -13.74 -0.53 13.73
CA LYS A 80 -13.20 -0.56 12.37
C LYS A 80 -11.76 -1.05 12.38
N ASP A 81 -11.40 -1.79 11.34
CA ASP A 81 -10.07 -2.33 11.13
C ASP A 81 -9.80 -2.34 9.63
N PHE A 82 -8.79 -1.59 9.21
CA PHE A 82 -8.41 -1.42 7.82
C PHE A 82 -6.96 -1.83 7.65
N ALA A 83 -6.72 -2.86 6.84
CA ALA A 83 -5.38 -3.16 6.36
C ALA A 83 -5.23 -2.56 4.96
N LYS A 84 -4.17 -1.77 4.75
CA LYS A 84 -3.79 -1.24 3.45
C LYS A 84 -2.41 -1.78 3.10
N ASN A 85 -2.30 -2.34 1.91
CA ASN A 85 -1.03 -2.71 1.29
C ASN A 85 -0.78 -1.69 0.19
N GLY A 86 0.33 -0.95 0.26
CA GLY A 86 0.58 0.12 -0.72
C GLY A 86 2.04 0.58 -0.74
N LEU A 87 2.38 1.30 -1.81
CA LEU A 87 3.69 1.92 -1.97
C LEU A 87 3.85 3.04 -0.92
N MET A 88 5.01 3.05 -0.27
CA MET A 88 5.44 3.82 0.91
C MET A 88 5.43 5.34 0.72
N LEU A 89 4.27 5.96 0.48
CA LEU A 89 4.14 7.43 0.48
C LEU A 89 3.52 7.98 1.77
N TYR A 90 3.01 7.12 2.66
CA TYR A 90 2.35 7.54 3.89
C TYR A 90 2.83 6.74 5.11
N GLY A 91 3.69 7.38 5.91
CA GLY A 91 3.96 7.03 7.31
C GLY A 91 4.97 5.91 7.58
N TYR A 92 5.80 6.11 8.61
CA TYR A 92 6.67 5.08 9.20
C TYR A 92 5.92 4.12 10.13
N ASP A 93 4.63 4.38 10.35
CA ASP A 93 3.78 3.59 11.23
C ASP A 93 3.35 2.30 10.53
N LYS A 94 3.50 1.18 11.24
CA LYS A 94 2.98 -0.12 10.83
C LYS A 94 1.51 -0.25 11.27
N VAL A 95 1.18 0.33 12.43
CA VAL A 95 -0.16 0.26 13.03
C VAL A 95 -0.51 1.61 13.63
N THR A 96 -1.68 2.13 13.31
CA THR A 96 -2.28 3.28 13.99
C THR A 96 -3.62 2.86 14.59
N ALA A 97 -3.73 2.89 15.91
CA ALA A 97 -4.95 2.59 16.63
C ALA A 97 -5.50 3.83 17.33
N LYS A 98 -6.72 4.23 16.98
CA LYS A 98 -7.45 5.34 17.61
C LYS A 98 -8.47 4.79 18.61
N PHE A 99 -8.52 5.38 19.79
CA PHE A 99 -9.45 5.04 20.86
C PHE A 99 -10.30 6.27 21.18
N GLU A 100 -11.61 6.10 21.08
CA GLU A 100 -12.57 7.14 21.41
C GLU A 100 -12.36 7.64 22.84
N ASN A 101 -12.33 8.95 23.01
CA ASN A 101 -12.20 9.56 24.33
C ASN A 101 -13.58 9.62 25.02
N PRO A 102 -13.78 8.93 26.16
CA PRO A 102 -15.07 8.91 26.86
C PRO A 102 -15.50 10.29 27.40
N SER A 103 -14.57 11.23 27.53
CA SER A 103 -14.85 12.59 27.98
C SER A 103 -15.22 13.55 26.85
N GLY A 104 -15.37 13.06 25.60
CA GLY A 104 -15.76 13.89 24.44
C GLY A 104 -14.67 14.83 23.91
N GLY A 105 -13.42 14.64 24.34
CA GLY A 105 -12.26 15.38 23.85
C GLY A 105 -11.57 14.70 22.67
N ARG A 106 -10.30 15.05 22.45
CA ARG A 106 -9.46 14.39 21.44
C ARG A 106 -9.33 12.90 21.74
N ASP A 107 -9.53 12.09 20.72
CA ASP A 107 -9.29 10.65 20.76
C ASP A 107 -7.83 10.35 21.12
N PHE A 108 -7.64 9.24 21.81
CA PHE A 108 -6.31 8.74 22.11
C PHE A 108 -5.76 7.98 20.91
N VAL A 109 -4.46 8.09 20.70
CA VAL A 109 -3.81 7.44 19.54
C VAL A 109 -2.63 6.60 20.02
N VAL A 110 -2.52 5.42 19.44
CA VAL A 110 -1.41 4.49 19.63
C VAL A 110 -0.81 4.20 18.27
N HIS A 111 0.47 4.50 18.12
CA HIS A 111 1.26 4.17 16.94
C HIS A 111 2.21 3.03 17.27
N VAL A 112 2.34 2.09 16.35
CA VAL A 112 3.39 1.06 16.37
C VAL A 112 4.16 1.20 15.08
N ASN A 113 5.44 1.52 15.17
CA ASN A 113 6.28 1.68 13.98
C ASN A 113 6.70 0.31 13.40
N SER A 114 7.38 0.34 12.26
CA SER A 114 7.91 -0.87 11.61
C SER A 114 8.88 -1.68 12.49
N ARG A 115 9.56 -1.03 13.44
CA ARG A 115 10.47 -1.65 14.41
C ARG A 115 9.76 -2.27 15.62
N GLY A 116 8.45 -2.06 15.75
CA GLY A 116 7.66 -2.53 16.89
C GLY A 116 7.74 -1.64 18.13
N GLU A 117 8.29 -0.43 18.00
CA GLU A 117 8.28 0.57 19.07
C GLU A 117 6.87 1.18 19.18
N TRP A 118 6.49 1.52 20.41
CA TRP A 118 5.13 1.98 20.72
C TRP A 118 5.14 3.43 21.15
N GLU A 119 4.38 4.25 20.44
CA GLU A 119 4.13 5.65 20.80
C GLU A 119 2.65 5.80 21.20
N LEU A 120 2.40 6.40 22.35
CA LEU A 120 1.04 6.53 22.89
C LEU A 120 0.77 7.97 23.28
N ASN A 121 -0.26 8.55 22.66
CA ASN A 121 -0.85 9.82 23.09
C ASN A 121 -2.09 9.54 23.94
N CYS A 122 -1.85 9.13 25.19
CA CYS A 122 -2.91 8.86 26.17
C CYS A 122 -2.43 8.97 27.63
N PRO A 123 -3.34 9.06 28.61
CA PRO A 123 -2.99 8.97 30.03
C PRO A 123 -2.27 7.66 30.35
N ARG A 124 -1.20 7.72 31.16
CA ARG A 124 -0.36 6.56 31.52
C ARG A 124 -1.14 5.36 32.06
N LYS A 125 -2.24 5.61 32.78
CA LYS A 125 -3.14 4.57 33.33
C LYS A 125 -3.78 3.70 32.23
N LEU A 126 -4.04 4.27 31.05
CA LEU A 126 -4.69 3.58 29.92
C LEU A 126 -3.69 2.91 28.98
N ALA A 127 -2.40 3.25 29.06
CA ALA A 127 -1.37 2.75 28.16
C ALA A 127 -1.33 1.21 28.10
N LYS A 128 -1.37 0.54 29.26
CA LYS A 128 -1.40 -0.94 29.34
C LYS A 128 -2.66 -1.53 28.72
N VAL A 129 -3.81 -0.91 28.95
CA VAL A 129 -5.11 -1.34 28.40
C VAL A 129 -5.09 -1.24 26.89
N PHE A 130 -4.61 -0.11 26.34
CA PHE A 130 -4.57 0.13 24.90
C PHE A 130 -3.57 -0.79 24.21
N LYS A 131 -2.34 -0.93 24.74
CA LYS A 131 -1.35 -1.89 24.21
C LYS A 131 -1.93 -3.30 24.13
N ASN A 132 -2.61 -3.76 25.19
CA ASN A 132 -3.23 -5.09 25.20
C ASN A 132 -4.36 -5.21 24.18
N LYS A 133 -5.20 -4.18 24.01
CA LYS A 133 -6.28 -4.19 23.02
C LYS A 133 -5.73 -4.21 21.60
N VAL A 134 -4.74 -3.38 21.28
CA VAL A 134 -4.07 -3.39 19.96
C VAL A 134 -3.42 -4.75 19.73
N ARG A 135 -2.59 -5.24 20.65
CA ARG A 135 -1.88 -6.52 20.51
C ARG A 135 -2.80 -7.72 20.31
N ARG A 136 -3.99 -7.74 20.93
CA ARG A 136 -4.97 -8.81 20.75
C ARG A 136 -5.64 -8.81 19.37
N ASN A 137 -5.60 -7.68 18.66
CA ASN A 137 -6.20 -7.54 17.34
C ASN A 137 -5.16 -7.45 16.22
N LEU A 138 -3.85 -7.42 16.55
CA LEU A 138 -2.78 -7.55 15.57
C LEU A 138 -2.67 -9.00 15.11
#